data_AF-A0A945W6M4-F1
#
_entry.id   AF-A0A945W6M4-F1
#
_cell.length_a   1.000
_cell.length_b   1.000
_cell.length_c   1.000
_cell.angle_alpha   90.00
_cell.angle_beta   90.00
_cell.angle_gamma   90.00
#
_symmetry.space_group_name_H-M   'P 1'
#
loop_
_entity.id
_entity.type
_entity.pdbx_description
1 polymer ?
#
loop_
_entity_poly.entity_id
_entity_poly.type
_entity_poly.pdbx_seq_one_letter_code
_entity_poly.pdbx_strand_id
1 'polypeptide(L)'
;KNGDGQVGIGELNIDARNKIAANNRAHAVNERISHLLSKKDTNGNGSLDAGELGMPKDVFDKIDKDRNGQVGRLELNVAAHARAAINNLLGDILPNKEPSKLDAIA
;
A
#
# COMPACT_ATOMS: atom_id res chain seq x y z
N LYS A 1 10.50 -8.79 -22.75
CA LYS A 1 9.89 -8.53 -21.42
C LYS A 1 10.89 -7.74 -20.59
N ASN A 2 10.59 -6.51 -20.17
CA ASN A 2 11.49 -5.61 -19.42
C ASN A 2 11.42 -5.81 -17.88
N GLY A 3 10.91 -6.96 -17.42
CA GLY A 3 10.94 -7.35 -16.00
C GLY A 3 10.02 -6.55 -15.07
N ASP A 4 9.17 -5.68 -15.60
CA ASP A 4 8.26 -4.81 -14.83
C ASP A 4 6.84 -5.36 -14.67
N GLY A 5 6.56 -6.55 -15.23
CA GLY A 5 5.24 -7.17 -15.20
C GLY A 5 4.20 -6.50 -16.09
N GLN A 6 4.56 -5.51 -16.92
CA GLN A 6 3.64 -4.85 -17.82
C GLN A 6 3.62 -5.52 -19.20
N VAL A 7 2.41 -5.65 -19.74
CA VAL A 7 2.14 -6.11 -21.10
C VAL A 7 1.95 -4.88 -21.99
N GLY A 8 2.55 -4.90 -23.18
CA GLY A 8 2.48 -3.80 -24.14
C GLY A 8 1.03 -3.47 -24.49
N ILE A 9 0.68 -2.18 -24.36
CA ILE A 9 -0.69 -1.63 -24.43
C ILE A 9 -1.38 -1.76 -25.80
N GLY A 10 -0.72 -2.28 -26.84
CA GLY A 10 -1.22 -2.27 -28.22
C GLY A 10 -2.41 -3.17 -28.52
N GLU A 11 -2.61 -4.29 -27.80
CA GLU A 11 -3.54 -5.36 -28.24
C GLU A 11 -4.59 -5.79 -27.20
N LEU A 12 -4.71 -5.09 -26.08
CA LEU A 12 -5.59 -5.50 -24.97
C LEU A 12 -6.93 -4.77 -24.98
N ASN A 13 -8.02 -5.52 -24.75
CA ASN A 13 -9.34 -4.94 -24.51
C ASN A 13 -9.35 -4.16 -23.17
N ILE A 14 -10.31 -3.23 -23.04
CA ILE A 14 -10.42 -2.33 -21.86
C ILE A 14 -10.52 -3.13 -20.55
N ASP A 15 -11.23 -4.27 -20.56
CA ASP A 15 -11.38 -5.12 -19.38
C ASP A 15 -10.07 -5.76 -18.93
N ALA A 16 -9.23 -6.21 -19.85
CA ALA A 16 -7.91 -6.74 -19.54
C ALA A 16 -7.00 -5.64 -18.97
N ARG A 17 -7.03 -4.43 -19.56
CA ARG A 17 -6.28 -3.28 -19.03
C ARG A 17 -6.71 -2.92 -17.61
N ASN A 18 -8.01 -2.90 -17.33
CA ASN A 18 -8.54 -2.61 -16.00
C ASN A 18 -8.13 -3.68 -14.97
N LYS A 19 -8.17 -4.96 -15.34
CA LYS A 19 -7.72 -6.07 -14.48
C LYS A 19 -6.22 -6.00 -14.19
N ILE A 20 -5.39 -5.72 -15.20
CA ILE A 20 -3.94 -5.56 -15.04
C ILE A 20 -3.63 -4.37 -14.12
N ALA A 21 -4.29 -3.23 -14.33
CA ALA A 21 -4.12 -2.06 -13.47
C ALA A 21 -4.54 -2.35 -12.02
N ALA A 22 -5.62 -3.10 -11.79
CA ALA A 22 -6.05 -3.50 -10.45
C ALA A 22 -5.03 -4.42 -9.76
N ASN A 23 -4.51 -5.42 -10.48
CA ASN A 23 -3.47 -6.31 -9.97
C ASN A 23 -2.18 -5.56 -9.63
N ASN A 24 -1.75 -4.64 -10.51
CA ASN A 24 -0.57 -3.81 -10.27
C ASN A 24 -0.75 -2.91 -9.03
N ARG A 25 -1.95 -2.37 -8.80
CA ARG A 25 -2.27 -1.60 -7.58
C ARG A 25 -2.21 -2.47 -6.32
N ALA A 26 -2.80 -3.67 -6.35
CA ALA A 26 -2.77 -4.59 -5.21
C ALA A 26 -1.33 -5.01 -4.86
N HIS A 27 -0.52 -5.32 -5.88
CA HIS A 27 0.90 -5.63 -5.71
C HIS A 27 1.65 -4.44 -5.09
N ALA A 28 1.45 -3.23 -5.62
CA ALA A 28 2.08 -2.04 -5.08
C ALA A 28 1.72 -1.82 -3.61
N VAL A 29 0.44 -1.96 -3.22
CA VAL A 29 -0.03 -1.85 -1.83
C VAL A 29 0.65 -2.89 -0.92
N ASN A 30 0.72 -4.15 -1.36
CA ASN A 30 1.33 -5.22 -0.58
C ASN A 30 2.83 -4.99 -0.33
N GLU A 31 3.54 -4.47 -1.33
CA GLU A 31 4.95 -4.07 -1.17
C GLU A 31 5.10 -2.93 -0.14
N ARG A 32 4.19 -1.94 -0.15
CA ARG A 32 4.23 -0.84 0.84
C ARG A 32 4.00 -1.35 2.26
N ILE A 33 3.03 -2.23 2.43
CA ILE A 33 2.70 -2.81 3.74
C ILE A 33 3.88 -3.65 4.25
N SER A 34 4.48 -4.44 3.38
CA SER A 34 5.67 -5.24 3.74
C SER A 34 6.85 -4.37 4.14
N HIS A 35 7.09 -3.26 3.45
CA HIS A 35 8.16 -2.32 3.78
C HIS A 35 7.87 -1.49 5.04
N LEU A 36 6.60 -1.19 5.30
CA LEU A 36 6.16 -0.56 6.55
C LEU A 36 6.43 -1.49 7.73
N LEU A 37 5.98 -2.74 7.64
CA LEU A 37 6.19 -3.76 8.66
C LEU A 37 7.69 -3.96 8.91
N SER A 38 8.50 -4.17 7.88
CA SER A 38 9.94 -4.39 8.05
C SER A 38 10.69 -3.25 8.75
N LYS A 39 10.13 -2.03 8.75
CA LYS A 39 10.71 -0.85 9.38
C LYS A 39 10.17 -0.56 10.78
N LYS A 40 8.92 -0.94 11.07
CA LYS A 40 8.20 -0.50 12.26
C LYS A 40 7.86 -1.64 13.22
N ASP A 41 7.69 -2.86 12.70
CA ASP A 41 7.41 -4.08 13.47
C ASP A 41 8.67 -4.47 14.23
N THR A 42 8.86 -3.84 15.38
CA THR A 42 10.06 -3.96 16.20
C THR A 42 10.02 -5.24 17.02
N ASN A 43 8.81 -5.64 17.41
CA ASN A 43 8.58 -6.86 18.18
C ASN A 43 8.48 -8.14 17.30
N GLY A 44 8.36 -7.98 15.98
CA GLY A 44 8.38 -9.06 14.98
C GLY A 44 7.10 -9.89 14.92
N ASN A 45 5.97 -9.34 15.34
CA ASN A 45 4.71 -10.08 15.46
C ASN A 45 3.83 -10.04 14.19
N GLY A 46 4.27 -9.32 13.15
CA GLY A 46 3.58 -9.21 11.87
C GLY A 46 2.46 -8.16 11.83
N SER A 47 2.32 -7.36 12.89
CA SER A 47 1.36 -6.26 13.05
C SER A 47 2.08 -5.06 13.66
N LEU A 48 1.39 -3.92 13.73
CA LEU A 48 1.97 -2.69 14.29
C LEU A 48 1.09 -2.12 15.39
N ASP A 49 1.66 -1.86 16.55
CA ASP A 49 0.98 -1.11 17.61
C ASP A 49 1.08 0.42 17.41
N ALA A 50 0.36 1.18 18.23
CA ALA A 50 0.32 2.64 18.13
C ALA A 50 1.69 3.30 18.36
N GLY A 51 2.54 2.71 19.20
CA GLY A 51 3.91 3.15 19.45
C GLY A 51 4.83 2.87 18.28
N GLU A 52 4.74 1.68 17.68
CA GLU A 52 5.48 1.31 16.47
C GLU A 52 5.12 2.20 15.27
N LEU A 53 3.84 2.51 15.10
CA LEU A 53 3.37 3.44 14.08
C LEU A 53 3.73 4.90 14.39
N GLY A 54 3.92 5.24 15.67
CA GLY A 54 4.23 6.59 16.12
C GLY A 54 3.11 7.59 15.79
N MET A 55 1.86 7.15 15.78
CA MET A 55 0.70 7.96 15.39
C MET A 55 -0.26 8.24 16.57
N PRO A 56 -1.07 9.30 16.50
CA PRO A 56 -2.08 9.56 17.51
C PRO A 56 -3.10 8.41 17.61
N LYS A 57 -3.58 8.14 18.82
CA LYS A 57 -4.55 7.07 19.09
C LYS A 57 -5.82 7.21 18.24
N ASP A 58 -6.31 8.42 18.00
CA ASP A 58 -7.50 8.66 17.16
C ASP A 58 -7.32 8.22 15.70
N VAL A 59 -6.08 8.23 15.20
CA VAL A 59 -5.74 7.75 13.86
C VAL A 59 -5.58 6.24 13.88
N PHE A 60 -4.91 5.72 14.91
CA PHE A 60 -4.75 4.29 15.13
C PHE A 60 -6.09 3.56 15.20
N ASP A 61 -7.02 4.05 16.03
CA ASP A 61 -8.35 3.49 16.24
C ASP A 61 -9.24 3.53 14.98
N LYS A 62 -8.89 4.36 13.98
CA LYS A 62 -9.56 4.34 12.67
C LYS A 62 -9.11 3.17 11.80
N ILE A 63 -7.89 2.70 12.00
CA ILE A 63 -7.25 1.63 11.24
C ILE A 63 -7.47 0.28 11.93
N ASP A 64 -7.30 0.22 13.25
CA ASP A 64 -7.59 -0.94 14.12
C ASP A 64 -9.11 -1.19 14.15
N LYS A 65 -9.60 -2.03 13.24
CA LYS A 65 -11.03 -2.30 13.05
C LYS A 65 -11.55 -3.34 14.02
N ASP A 66 -10.72 -4.32 14.35
CA ASP A 66 -11.11 -5.38 15.28
C ASP A 66 -10.89 -4.97 16.75
N ARG A 67 -10.24 -3.82 17.00
CA ARG A 67 -9.94 -3.24 18.31
C ARG A 67 -9.05 -4.14 19.15
N ASN A 68 -8.17 -4.89 18.50
CA ASN A 68 -7.23 -5.78 19.18
C ASN A 68 -5.99 -5.04 19.71
N GLY A 69 -5.87 -3.73 19.45
CA GLY A 69 -4.74 -2.90 19.88
C GLY A 69 -3.52 -2.98 18.95
N GLN A 70 -3.65 -3.62 17.80
CA GLN A 70 -2.62 -3.81 16.79
C GLN A 70 -3.24 -3.65 15.41
N VAL A 71 -2.42 -3.26 14.44
CA VAL A 71 -2.84 -3.06 13.06
C VAL A 71 -2.10 -4.07 12.18
N GLY A 72 -2.83 -5.07 11.70
CA GLY A 72 -2.29 -6.14 10.87
C GLY A 72 -2.28 -5.81 9.37
N ARG A 73 -1.73 -6.72 8.55
CA ARG A 73 -1.70 -6.58 7.08
C ARG A 73 -3.06 -6.32 6.46
N LEU A 74 -4.11 -7.00 6.95
CA LEU A 74 -5.46 -6.87 6.41
C LEU A 74 -6.00 -5.45 6.63
N GLU A 75 -5.84 -4.92 7.84
CA GLU A 75 -6.31 -3.59 8.22
C GLU A 75 -5.52 -2.51 7.49
N LEU A 76 -4.21 -2.68 7.35
CA LEU A 76 -3.36 -1.81 6.53
C LEU A 76 -3.80 -1.83 5.05
N ASN A 77 -4.18 -2.98 4.53
CA ASN A 77 -4.65 -3.11 3.15
C ASN A 77 -5.99 -2.40 2.96
N VAL A 78 -6.96 -2.65 3.85
CA VAL A 78 -8.27 -1.98 3.85
C VAL A 78 -8.12 -0.47 3.96
N ALA A 79 -7.29 0.02 4.88
CA ALA A 79 -7.12 1.45 5.07
C ALA A 79 -6.26 2.13 3.97
N ALA A 80 -5.40 1.38 3.27
CA ALA A 80 -4.75 1.85 2.04
C ALA A 80 -5.75 2.00 0.88
N HIS A 81 -6.67 1.04 0.71
CA HIS A 81 -7.74 1.14 -0.29
C HIS A 81 -8.75 2.23 0.03
N ALA A 82 -9.04 2.46 1.32
CA ALA A 82 -9.92 3.55 1.76
C ALA A 82 -9.32 4.95 1.56
N ARG A 83 -8.04 5.06 1.16
CA ARG A 83 -7.33 6.32 0.80
C ARG A 83 -7.26 7.38 1.92
N ALA A 84 -7.77 7.08 3.12
CA ALA A 84 -8.17 8.06 4.12
C ALA A 84 -7.22 8.21 5.32
N ALA A 85 -6.28 7.30 5.55
CA ALA A 85 -5.44 7.34 6.76
C ALA A 85 -3.97 6.98 6.54
N ILE A 86 -3.65 5.99 5.69
CA ILE A 86 -2.29 5.45 5.59
C ILE A 86 -1.49 6.05 4.42
N ASN A 87 -2.10 6.86 3.56
CA ASN A 87 -1.38 7.49 2.44
C ASN A 87 -0.23 8.38 2.91
N ASN A 88 -0.38 9.09 4.04
CA ASN A 88 0.70 9.89 4.62
C ASN A 88 1.82 8.99 5.19
N LEU A 89 1.47 7.90 5.88
CA LEU A 89 2.46 6.96 6.44
C LEU A 89 3.24 6.21 5.35
N LEU A 90 2.54 5.69 4.32
CA LEU A 90 3.18 4.94 3.23
C LEU A 90 3.91 5.85 2.24
N GLY A 91 3.53 7.14 2.18
CA GLY A 91 4.20 8.17 1.38
C GLY A 91 5.54 8.61 1.96
N ASP A 92 5.65 8.69 3.30
CA ASP A 92 6.91 9.05 3.97
C ASP A 92 7.89 7.86 4.03
N ILE A 93 7.38 6.63 4.05
CA ILE A 93 8.16 5.41 4.29
C ILE A 93 8.70 4.78 3.00
N LEU A 94 8.03 5.03 1.88
CA LEU A 94 8.52 4.69 0.55
C LEU A 94 8.87 5.98 -0.21
N PRO A 95 10.05 6.07 -0.85
CA PRO A 95 10.24 7.12 -1.84
C PRO A 95 9.08 7.01 -2.82
N ASN A 96 8.46 8.15 -3.11
CA ASN A 96 7.57 8.27 -4.25
C ASN A 96 8.41 7.78 -5.45
N LYS A 97 8.28 6.51 -5.85
CA LYS A 97 8.63 6.16 -7.22
C LYS A 97 7.63 6.98 -7.99
N GLU A 98 8.12 8.15 -8.43
CA GLU A 98 7.53 8.97 -9.47
C GLU A 98 6.71 8.03 -10.35
N PRO A 99 5.41 8.33 -10.60
CA PRO A 99 4.66 7.57 -11.58
C PRO A 99 5.58 7.43 -12.78
N SER A 100 5.95 6.18 -13.10
CA SER A 100 6.86 5.88 -14.19
C SER A 100 6.44 6.75 -15.36
N LYS A 101 7.38 7.54 -15.89
CA LYS A 101 7.26 8.65 -16.88
C LYS A 101 6.25 8.52 -18.05
N LEU A 102 5.47 7.45 -18.14
CA LEU A 102 4.40 7.22 -19.10
C LEU A 102 3.10 8.00 -18.84
N ASP A 103 2.84 8.54 -17.64
CA ASP A 103 1.68 9.43 -17.43
C ASP A 103 1.97 10.89 -17.85
N ALA A 104 3.20 11.18 -18.33
CA ALA A 104 3.64 12.50 -18.78
C ALA A 104 3.51 12.72 -20.29
N ILE A 105 2.65 11.96 -20.98
CA ILE A 105 2.33 12.20 -22.38
C ILE A 105 0.91 12.73 -22.47
N ALA A 106 0.84 14.01 -22.82
CA ALA A 106 -0.34 14.80 -23.17
C ALA A 106 -1.19 14.17 -24.28
#